data_AF-A0AAE1GMU3-F1
#
_entry.id   AF-A0AAE1GMU3-F1
#
_cell.length_a   1.000
_cell.length_b   1.000
_cell.length_c   1.000
_cell.angle_alpha   90.00
_cell.angle_beta   90.00
_cell.angle_gamma   90.00
#
_symmetry.space_group_name_H-M   'P 1'
#
loop_
_entity.id
_entity.type
_entity.pdbx_description
1 polymer ?
#
loop_
_entity_poly.entity_id
_entity_poly.type
_entity_poly.pdbx_seq_one_letter_code
_entity_poly.pdbx_strand_id
1 'polypeptide(L)'
;MTHGRGITDSTLTKWVHALPQYIPLCDALEKFTGVHTATSEQHKDLRSSTQATDMKDYSVSIQWLQAHPPFAGYQPDRLVSISTGVVADTSANCDNAVQIGHAAASKITGKKFTEITLHRSDKVKTMGDHSSISVRGQHTEMNSTLFFNRITCVLNTSSEMEQFMSYELAPQPPSLFHDGAMRKPAKSALVSSLATASTYEGVCQCYIAYILKHYYGAGTVTVFDGYRTASTKAAEQLRRAKKSTSSDILFDQNMKTTTTQAAFLANNHNNERLIEMLSGLLNEAGIQMKQAQADTDALIVSTALSLTASGKPVVVVGTDTDLLVMLVTLATVNMDLYMLCCKNPTTLYRVHDIQASIGDTSKYLMVLHAITGCDTVSALYRQGKRKAFSLVHKNKEYDLLNIFINAESTHQQVQEAGESFLLKLYGASSCASLDEFRYIAYNKAVSKM
;
A
#
# COMPACT_ATOMS: atom_id res chain seq x y z
N MET A 1 6.40 -28.91 -21.45
CA MET A 1 5.29 -28.85 -22.43
C MET A 1 3.95 -28.57 -21.74
N THR A 2 3.79 -27.46 -21.02
CA THR A 2 2.55 -27.22 -20.23
C THR A 2 2.06 -25.78 -20.22
N HIS A 3 2.68 -24.86 -20.98
CA HIS A 3 2.29 -23.45 -20.94
C HIS A 3 2.10 -22.84 -22.33
N GLY A 4 1.25 -23.47 -23.15
CA GLY A 4 0.64 -22.85 -24.33
C GLY A 4 -0.89 -22.84 -24.19
N ARG A 5 -1.55 -21.70 -24.45
CA ARG A 5 -3.01 -21.60 -24.43
C ARG A 5 -3.59 -22.54 -25.50
N GLY A 6 -4.31 -23.59 -25.09
CA GLY A 6 -4.97 -24.55 -25.99
C GLY A 6 -4.87 -26.03 -25.60
N ILE A 7 -4.04 -26.40 -24.63
CA ILE A 7 -3.93 -27.79 -24.14
C ILE A 7 -4.90 -27.97 -22.97
N THR A 8 -6.04 -28.64 -23.22
CA THR A 8 -6.96 -29.08 -22.16
C THR A 8 -6.44 -30.38 -21.53
N ASP A 9 -6.90 -30.74 -20.32
CA ASP A 9 -6.56 -32.03 -19.71
C ASP A 9 -6.96 -33.20 -20.61
N SER A 10 -8.05 -33.09 -21.39
CA SER A 10 -8.42 -34.09 -22.39
C SER A 10 -7.39 -34.19 -23.53
N THR A 11 -6.79 -33.07 -23.94
CA THR A 11 -5.71 -33.00 -24.92
C THR A 11 -4.46 -33.64 -24.34
N LEU A 12 -4.11 -33.33 -23.08
CA LEU A 12 -2.97 -33.89 -22.38
C LEU A 12 -3.11 -35.41 -22.20
N THR A 13 -4.29 -35.89 -21.79
CA THR A 13 -4.61 -37.31 -21.66
C THR A 13 -4.57 -38.03 -23.01
N LYS A 14 -5.08 -37.41 -24.09
CA LYS A 14 -4.92 -37.94 -25.46
C LYS A 14 -3.45 -38.05 -25.87
N TRP A 15 -2.64 -37.01 -25.59
CA TRP A 15 -1.20 -37.05 -25.88
C TRP A 15 -0.50 -38.13 -25.07
N VAL A 16 -0.76 -38.24 -23.76
CA VAL A 16 -0.17 -39.24 -22.87
C VAL A 16 -0.58 -40.66 -23.25
N HIS A 17 -1.84 -40.90 -23.65
CA HIS A 17 -2.28 -42.21 -24.13
C HIS A 17 -1.79 -42.54 -25.54
N ALA A 18 -1.59 -41.54 -26.40
CA ALA A 18 -1.12 -41.75 -27.76
C ALA A 18 0.41 -41.88 -27.83
N LEU A 19 1.16 -41.28 -26.90
CA LEU A 19 2.64 -41.35 -26.84
C LEU A 19 3.18 -42.79 -26.91
N PRO A 20 2.66 -43.77 -26.14
CA PRO A 20 3.05 -45.17 -26.27
C PRO A 20 2.75 -45.79 -27.64
N GLN A 21 1.75 -45.28 -28.37
CA GLN A 21 1.41 -45.73 -29.72
C GLN A 21 2.26 -45.04 -30.79
N TYR A 22 2.74 -43.82 -30.53
CA TYR A 22 3.66 -43.10 -31.41
C TYR A 22 5.09 -43.63 -31.32
N ILE A 23 5.53 -44.15 -30.17
CA ILE A 23 6.89 -44.68 -30.02
C ILE A 23 7.23 -45.75 -31.08
N PRO A 24 6.40 -46.79 -31.33
CA PRO A 24 6.66 -47.74 -32.40
C PRO A 24 6.66 -47.12 -33.81
N LEU A 25 5.85 -46.08 -34.03
CA LEU A 25 5.79 -45.35 -35.31
C LEU A 25 7.06 -44.54 -35.53
N CYS A 26 7.55 -43.83 -34.50
CA CYS A 26 8.81 -43.10 -34.51
C CYS A 26 9.98 -44.07 -34.69
N ASP A 27 10.02 -45.18 -33.94
CA ASP A 27 11.05 -46.22 -34.10
C ASP A 27 11.07 -46.81 -35.52
N ALA A 28 9.88 -47.04 -36.11
CA ALA A 28 9.77 -47.52 -37.48
C ALA A 28 10.23 -46.47 -38.50
N LEU A 29 9.92 -45.19 -38.28
CA LEU A 29 10.38 -44.06 -39.09
C LEU A 29 11.90 -43.84 -38.98
N GLU A 30 12.47 -43.95 -37.79
CA GLU A 30 13.91 -43.86 -37.56
C GLU A 30 14.64 -45.04 -38.21
N LYS A 31 14.10 -46.27 -38.11
CA LYS A 31 14.61 -47.43 -38.84
C LYS A 31 14.49 -47.29 -40.36
N PHE A 32 13.39 -46.72 -40.85
CA PHE A 32 13.18 -46.50 -42.28
C PHE A 32 14.10 -45.43 -42.84
N THR A 33 14.31 -44.34 -42.12
CA THR A 33 15.15 -43.22 -42.56
C THR A 33 16.63 -43.40 -42.25
N GLY A 34 16.98 -44.32 -41.35
CA GLY A 34 18.36 -44.52 -40.87
C GLY A 34 18.87 -43.39 -39.95
N VAL A 35 17.99 -42.49 -39.52
CA VAL A 35 18.32 -41.36 -38.65
C VAL A 35 17.83 -41.67 -37.24
N HIS A 36 18.76 -41.97 -36.33
CA HIS A 36 18.46 -42.21 -34.92
C HIS A 36 18.59 -40.93 -34.10
N THR A 37 17.62 -40.61 -33.24
CA THR A 37 17.72 -39.49 -32.29
C THR A 37 18.67 -39.83 -31.15
N ALA A 38 19.98 -39.79 -31.42
CA ALA A 38 21.01 -40.18 -30.46
C ALA A 38 22.08 -39.09 -30.22
N THR A 39 22.00 -37.91 -30.86
CA THR A 39 23.07 -36.90 -30.79
C THR A 39 22.59 -35.55 -30.26
N SER A 40 23.50 -34.84 -29.58
CA SER A 40 23.26 -33.54 -28.95
C SER A 40 22.98 -32.39 -29.92
N GLU A 41 23.20 -32.59 -31.22
CA GLU A 41 22.91 -31.63 -32.30
C GLU A 41 21.42 -31.22 -32.34
N GLN A 42 20.52 -32.11 -31.90
CA GLN A 42 19.07 -31.88 -31.88
C GLN A 42 18.61 -30.99 -30.72
N HIS A 43 19.42 -30.84 -29.67
CA HIS A 43 19.14 -29.98 -28.52
C HIS A 43 20.17 -28.86 -28.44
N LYS A 44 19.74 -27.63 -28.77
CA LYS A 44 20.61 -26.43 -28.89
C LYS A 44 21.56 -26.23 -27.71
N ASP A 45 21.09 -26.53 -26.50
CA ASP A 45 21.83 -26.31 -25.25
C ASP A 45 22.85 -27.43 -24.94
N LEU A 46 22.77 -28.58 -25.62
CA LEU A 46 23.69 -29.72 -25.45
C LEU A 46 24.79 -29.77 -26.54
N ARG A 47 24.79 -28.82 -27.48
CA ARG A 47 25.82 -28.74 -28.51
C ARG A 47 27.18 -28.46 -27.89
N SER A 48 28.21 -29.13 -28.39
CA SER A 48 29.59 -28.99 -27.91
C SER A 48 30.09 -27.53 -27.96
N SER A 49 29.67 -26.77 -28.98
CA SER A 49 29.98 -25.34 -29.10
C SER A 49 29.31 -24.48 -28.03
N THR A 50 28.04 -24.76 -27.69
CA THR A 50 27.31 -24.06 -26.62
C THR A 50 27.93 -24.38 -25.27
N GLN A 51 28.20 -25.66 -24.98
CA GLN A 51 28.86 -26.09 -23.74
C GLN A 51 30.25 -25.46 -23.58
N ALA A 52 31.04 -25.39 -24.65
CA ALA A 52 32.36 -24.76 -24.62
C ALA A 52 32.28 -23.24 -24.38
N THR A 53 31.28 -22.57 -24.95
CA THR A 53 31.04 -21.13 -24.74
C THR A 53 30.59 -20.85 -23.31
N ASP A 54 29.63 -21.61 -22.80
CA ASP A 54 29.16 -21.48 -21.42
C ASP A 54 30.29 -21.73 -20.42
N MET A 55 31.14 -22.74 -20.66
CA MET A 55 32.29 -23.01 -19.79
C MET A 55 33.33 -21.89 -19.81
N LYS A 56 33.54 -21.27 -20.99
CA LYS A 56 34.41 -20.10 -21.12
C LYS A 56 33.84 -18.90 -20.37
N ASP A 57 32.56 -18.60 -20.55
CA ASP A 57 31.87 -17.47 -19.91
C ASP A 57 31.79 -17.66 -18.39
N TYR A 58 31.53 -18.88 -17.93
CA TYR A 58 31.62 -19.27 -16.53
C TYR A 58 33.02 -19.00 -15.96
N SER A 59 34.07 -19.44 -16.67
CA SER A 59 35.45 -19.27 -16.22
C SER A 59 35.85 -17.79 -16.12
N VAL A 60 35.48 -16.98 -17.10
CA VAL A 60 35.70 -15.52 -17.09
C VAL A 60 34.95 -14.86 -15.93
N SER A 61 33.69 -15.24 -15.73
CA SER A 61 32.85 -14.69 -14.66
C SER A 61 33.42 -14.99 -13.27
N ILE A 62 33.88 -16.24 -13.04
CA ILE A 62 34.51 -16.64 -11.78
C ILE A 62 35.84 -15.92 -11.57
N GLN A 63 36.71 -15.83 -12.59
CA GLN A 63 37.98 -15.10 -12.47
C GLN A 63 37.75 -13.62 -12.14
N TRP A 64 36.76 -12.98 -12.75
CA TRP A 64 36.41 -11.59 -12.47
C TRP A 64 35.94 -11.40 -11.02
N LEU A 65 35.06 -12.29 -10.53
CA LEU A 65 34.55 -12.27 -9.15
C LEU A 65 35.65 -12.58 -8.11
N GLN A 66 36.63 -13.41 -8.44
CA GLN A 66 37.78 -13.69 -7.57
C GLN A 66 38.72 -12.48 -7.48
N ALA A 67 38.94 -11.76 -8.59
CA ALA A 67 39.75 -10.54 -8.60
C ALA A 67 39.03 -9.34 -7.97
N HIS A 68 37.69 -9.32 -7.99
CA HIS A 68 36.84 -8.24 -7.45
C HIS A 68 35.78 -8.82 -6.51
N PRO A 69 36.17 -9.32 -5.32
CA PRO A 69 35.23 -9.93 -4.39
C PRO A 69 34.13 -8.92 -4.02
N PRO A 70 32.87 -9.15 -4.43
CA PRO A 70 31.80 -8.17 -4.23
C PRO A 70 31.43 -7.97 -2.74
N PHE A 71 31.93 -8.85 -1.87
CA PHE A 71 31.64 -8.90 -0.44
C PHE A 71 32.92 -8.93 0.42
N ALA A 72 33.98 -8.21 0.02
CA ALA A 72 35.21 -8.12 0.81
C ALA A 72 34.92 -7.61 2.24
N GLY A 73 35.23 -8.43 3.26
CA GLY A 73 34.95 -8.15 4.68
C GLY A 73 33.66 -8.79 5.23
N TYR A 74 32.92 -9.55 4.42
CA TYR A 74 31.72 -10.28 4.84
C TYR A 74 32.04 -11.68 5.38
N GLN A 75 31.30 -12.16 6.37
CA GLN A 75 31.50 -13.50 6.93
C GLN A 75 31.03 -14.60 5.96
N PRO A 76 31.77 -15.70 5.79
CA PRO A 76 31.55 -16.66 4.71
C PRO A 76 30.44 -17.70 4.94
N ASP A 77 29.61 -17.56 5.97
CA ASP A 77 28.69 -18.62 6.40
C ASP A 77 27.25 -18.48 5.88
N ARG A 78 26.92 -17.45 5.09
CA ARG A 78 25.55 -17.21 4.59
C ARG A 78 25.50 -16.89 3.10
N LEU A 79 24.45 -17.36 2.42
CA LEU A 79 24.21 -17.10 1.00
C LEU A 79 23.79 -15.64 0.78
N VAL A 80 24.38 -15.00 -0.22
CA VAL A 80 24.07 -13.61 -0.59
C VAL A 80 23.75 -13.51 -2.07
N SER A 81 22.66 -12.82 -2.39
CA SER A 81 22.29 -12.51 -3.78
C SER A 81 23.24 -11.45 -4.36
N ILE A 82 23.97 -11.79 -5.42
CA ILE A 82 24.87 -10.83 -6.11
C ILE A 82 24.10 -9.68 -6.75
N SER A 83 22.87 -9.90 -7.23
CA SER A 83 22.07 -8.87 -7.89
C SER A 83 21.33 -7.93 -6.95
N THR A 84 21.05 -8.36 -5.71
CA THR A 84 20.23 -7.59 -4.75
C THR A 84 20.91 -7.30 -3.43
N GLY A 85 22.04 -7.96 -3.12
CA GLY A 85 22.71 -7.89 -1.82
C GLY A 85 21.93 -8.55 -0.67
N VAL A 86 20.79 -9.20 -0.95
CA VAL A 86 19.96 -9.87 0.06
C VAL A 86 20.68 -11.08 0.62
N VAL A 87 20.74 -11.18 1.95
CA VAL A 87 21.31 -12.30 2.69
C VAL A 87 20.20 -13.30 2.97
N ALA A 88 20.40 -14.55 2.57
CA ALA A 88 19.43 -15.60 2.77
C ALA A 88 19.26 -15.95 4.26
N ASP A 89 18.04 -16.36 4.62
CA ASP A 89 17.79 -16.94 5.94
C ASP A 89 18.35 -18.38 6.03
N THR A 90 18.21 -19.02 7.19
CA THR A 90 18.70 -20.39 7.40
C THR A 90 17.90 -21.48 6.67
N SER A 91 16.81 -21.12 6.00
CA SER A 91 15.90 -22.06 5.34
C SER A 91 16.14 -22.19 3.83
N ALA A 92 16.81 -21.21 3.22
CA ALA A 92 17.22 -21.26 1.83
C ALA A 92 18.31 -22.32 1.61
N ASN A 93 18.19 -23.11 0.55
CA ASN A 93 19.13 -24.19 0.22
C ASN A 93 19.44 -24.25 -1.28
N CYS A 94 19.30 -23.11 -1.98
CA CYS A 94 19.48 -23.02 -3.43
C CYS A 94 20.92 -23.25 -3.91
N ASP A 95 21.89 -23.09 -3.02
CA ASP A 95 23.29 -23.49 -3.21
C ASP A 95 23.48 -25.01 -3.35
N ASN A 96 22.58 -25.79 -2.76
CA ASN A 96 22.60 -27.26 -2.81
C ASN A 96 21.68 -27.83 -3.92
N ALA A 97 21.27 -27.00 -4.88
CA ALA A 97 20.27 -27.37 -5.89
C ALA A 97 20.63 -28.64 -6.69
N VAL A 98 21.90 -28.83 -7.02
CA VAL A 98 22.38 -30.02 -7.75
C VAL A 98 22.20 -31.29 -6.91
N GLN A 99 22.59 -31.26 -5.63
CA GLN A 99 22.47 -32.41 -4.74
C GLN A 99 21.00 -32.76 -4.47
N ILE A 100 20.16 -31.75 -4.24
CA ILE A 100 18.72 -31.91 -4.06
C ILE A 100 18.09 -32.50 -5.32
N GLY A 101 18.47 -31.99 -6.50
CA GLY A 101 18.03 -32.49 -7.80
C GLY A 101 18.43 -33.95 -8.03
N HIS A 102 19.67 -34.33 -7.74
CA HIS A 102 20.13 -35.73 -7.85
C HIS A 102 19.41 -36.66 -6.89
N ALA A 103 19.18 -36.23 -5.65
CA ALA A 103 18.42 -37.01 -4.67
C ALA A 103 16.97 -37.20 -5.15
N ALA A 104 16.33 -36.15 -5.68
CA ALA A 104 15.00 -36.22 -6.24
C ALA A 104 14.95 -37.14 -7.48
N ALA A 105 15.91 -37.03 -8.40
CA ALA A 105 16.00 -37.87 -9.58
C ALA A 105 16.22 -39.36 -9.21
N SER A 106 17.09 -39.65 -8.23
CA SER A 106 17.37 -41.01 -7.78
C SER A 106 16.13 -41.69 -7.19
N LYS A 107 15.21 -40.92 -6.56
CA LYS A 107 13.93 -41.45 -6.07
C LYS A 107 12.97 -41.87 -7.18
N ILE A 108 13.20 -41.40 -8.40
CA ILE A 108 12.39 -41.65 -9.59
C ILE A 108 13.01 -42.78 -10.44
N THR A 109 14.35 -42.87 -10.48
CA THR A 109 15.08 -43.86 -11.27
C THR A 109 14.58 -45.28 -10.98
N GLY A 110 14.17 -46.00 -12.04
CA GLY A 110 13.73 -47.39 -11.97
C GLY A 110 12.27 -47.62 -11.53
N LYS A 111 11.51 -46.56 -11.21
CA LYS A 111 10.08 -46.68 -10.88
C LYS A 111 9.20 -46.56 -12.11
N LYS A 112 8.05 -47.23 -12.10
CA LYS A 112 7.03 -47.04 -13.14
C LYS A 112 6.41 -45.66 -12.98
N PHE A 113 5.94 -45.09 -14.09
CA PHE A 113 5.31 -43.76 -14.08
C PHE A 113 4.16 -43.65 -13.07
N THR A 114 3.37 -44.71 -12.92
CA THR A 114 2.25 -44.80 -11.96
C THR A 114 2.68 -44.82 -10.49
N GLU A 115 3.96 -45.06 -10.21
CA GLU A 115 4.54 -45.17 -8.86
C GLU A 115 5.32 -43.91 -8.47
N ILE A 116 5.48 -42.95 -9.39
CA ILE A 116 6.20 -41.70 -9.14
C ILE A 116 5.27 -40.73 -8.40
N THR A 117 5.65 -40.34 -7.19
CA THR A 117 5.01 -39.24 -6.45
C THR A 117 6.04 -38.14 -6.20
N LEU A 118 5.75 -36.92 -6.66
CA LEU A 118 6.63 -35.76 -6.50
C LEU A 118 6.15 -34.91 -5.32
N HIS A 119 6.96 -34.76 -4.28
CA HIS A 119 6.61 -33.94 -3.13
C HIS A 119 7.15 -32.51 -3.28
N ARG A 120 6.37 -31.52 -2.81
CA ARG A 120 6.81 -30.11 -2.79
C ARG A 120 8.03 -29.89 -1.88
N SER A 121 8.21 -30.74 -0.86
CA SER A 121 9.37 -30.73 0.03
C SER A 121 10.68 -31.13 -0.67
N ASP A 122 10.61 -31.82 -1.80
CA ASP A 122 11.78 -32.21 -2.59
C ASP A 122 12.25 -31.08 -3.52
N LYS A 123 11.57 -29.92 -3.53
CA LYS A 123 11.99 -28.74 -4.29
C LYS A 123 13.07 -27.96 -3.54
N VAL A 124 13.94 -27.36 -4.34
CA VAL A 124 14.88 -26.34 -3.87
C VAL A 124 14.09 -25.16 -3.30
N LYS A 125 14.43 -24.75 -2.08
CA LYS A 125 13.88 -23.57 -1.42
C LYS A 125 14.69 -22.36 -1.83
N THR A 126 14.02 -21.43 -2.50
CA THR A 126 14.63 -20.19 -2.96
C THR A 126 14.50 -19.11 -1.90
N MET A 127 15.24 -18.02 -2.05
CA MET A 127 15.17 -16.86 -1.13
C MET A 127 13.79 -16.15 -1.12
N GLY A 128 12.80 -16.58 -1.92
CA GLY A 128 11.49 -15.93 -2.07
C GLY A 128 10.26 -16.71 -1.58
N ASP A 129 10.42 -17.92 -1.01
CA ASP A 129 9.31 -18.86 -0.74
C ASP A 129 8.42 -18.54 0.50
N HIS A 130 8.33 -17.29 0.94
CA HIS A 130 7.71 -16.91 2.23
C HIS A 130 6.19 -16.67 2.22
N SER A 131 5.41 -17.28 1.31
CA SER A 131 3.93 -17.14 1.33
C SER A 131 3.18 -18.46 1.16
N SER A 132 3.12 -19.28 2.23
CA SER A 132 2.20 -20.43 2.28
C SER A 132 1.39 -20.46 3.57
N ILE A 133 0.10 -20.84 3.43
CA ILE A 133 -0.83 -21.05 4.54
C ILE A 133 -1.18 -22.55 4.56
N SER A 134 -1.32 -23.13 5.75
CA SER A 134 -1.73 -24.53 5.94
C SER A 134 -3.26 -24.64 5.92
N VAL A 135 -3.80 -25.51 5.06
CA VAL A 135 -5.22 -25.89 5.10
C VAL A 135 -5.30 -27.40 5.27
N ARG A 136 -5.92 -27.84 6.37
CA ARG A 136 -6.11 -29.26 6.73
C ARG A 136 -4.81 -30.10 6.73
N GLY A 137 -3.71 -29.51 7.17
CA GLY A 137 -2.44 -30.20 7.35
C GLY A 137 -1.62 -30.43 6.07
N GLN A 138 -2.04 -29.89 4.92
CA GLN A 138 -1.20 -29.85 3.72
C GLN A 138 -0.84 -28.41 3.33
N HIS A 139 0.45 -28.18 3.04
CA HIS A 139 0.96 -26.91 2.52
C HIS A 139 0.58 -26.74 1.06
N THR A 140 -0.28 -25.77 0.78
CA THR A 140 -0.68 -25.42 -0.59
C THR A 140 -0.32 -23.97 -0.89
N GLU A 141 0.31 -23.77 -2.04
CA GLU A 141 0.66 -22.47 -2.62
C GLU A 141 -0.59 -21.91 -3.30
N MET A 142 -1.04 -20.72 -2.89
CA MET A 142 -2.19 -20.04 -3.49
C MET A 142 -1.75 -19.10 -4.60
N ASN A 143 -2.14 -19.41 -5.84
CA ASN A 143 -2.14 -18.46 -6.94
C ASN A 143 -3.56 -17.89 -7.10
N SER A 144 -3.80 -16.73 -6.48
CA SER A 144 -5.11 -16.04 -6.44
C SER A 144 -5.65 -15.74 -7.84
N THR A 145 -4.78 -15.46 -8.81
CA THR A 145 -5.13 -15.20 -10.20
C THR A 145 -5.66 -16.44 -10.92
N LEU A 146 -5.07 -17.62 -10.66
CA LEU A 146 -5.53 -18.89 -11.23
C LEU A 146 -6.90 -19.31 -10.67
N PHE A 147 -7.18 -18.97 -9.41
CA PHE A 147 -8.44 -19.28 -8.73
C PHE A 147 -9.61 -18.46 -9.28
N PHE A 148 -9.40 -17.15 -9.47
CA PHE A 148 -10.37 -16.24 -10.07
C PHE A 148 -10.71 -16.64 -11.52
N ASN A 149 -9.70 -16.97 -12.32
CA ASN A 149 -9.87 -17.38 -13.72
C ASN A 149 -10.60 -18.71 -13.90
N ARG A 150 -10.56 -19.62 -12.91
CA ARG A 150 -11.27 -20.91 -12.96
C ARG A 150 -12.76 -20.77 -12.67
N ILE A 151 -13.17 -19.83 -11.81
CA ILE A 151 -14.58 -19.60 -11.46
C ILE A 151 -15.31 -18.91 -12.64
N THR A 152 -14.65 -17.99 -13.33
CA THR A 152 -15.23 -17.29 -14.50
C THR A 152 -15.48 -18.18 -15.70
N CYS A 153 -14.81 -19.33 -15.83
CA CYS A 153 -14.98 -20.24 -16.96
C CYS A 153 -16.09 -21.29 -16.77
N VAL A 154 -16.67 -21.41 -15.57
CA VAL A 154 -17.69 -22.44 -15.24
C VAL A 154 -19.08 -21.83 -15.00
N LEU A 155 -19.17 -20.50 -14.96
CA LEU A 155 -20.43 -19.74 -14.87
C LEU A 155 -21.19 -19.80 -16.20
N ASN A 156 -22.33 -20.49 -16.21
CA ASN A 156 -23.18 -20.57 -17.41
C ASN A 156 -24.26 -19.47 -17.45
N THR A 157 -24.71 -19.01 -16.28
CA THR A 157 -25.68 -17.90 -16.18
C THR A 157 -25.40 -17.01 -14.97
N SER A 158 -25.82 -15.74 -15.04
CA SER A 158 -25.61 -14.74 -13.98
C SER A 158 -26.30 -15.06 -12.65
N SER A 159 -27.27 -15.97 -12.64
CA SER A 159 -28.00 -16.39 -11.44
C SER A 159 -27.21 -17.34 -10.52
N GLU A 160 -26.20 -18.04 -11.05
CA GLU A 160 -25.39 -19.00 -10.27
C GLU A 160 -24.29 -18.28 -9.45
N MET A 161 -24.04 -17.01 -9.74
CA MET A 161 -22.99 -16.19 -9.15
C MET A 161 -23.12 -16.04 -7.63
N GLU A 162 -24.34 -16.00 -7.12
CA GLU A 162 -24.63 -15.85 -5.69
C GLU A 162 -24.17 -17.07 -4.88
N GLN A 163 -24.28 -18.27 -5.44
CA GLN A 163 -23.88 -19.50 -4.77
C GLN A 163 -22.36 -19.69 -4.75
N PHE A 164 -21.63 -19.26 -5.78
CA PHE A 164 -20.16 -19.28 -5.80
C PHE A 164 -19.52 -18.15 -4.97
N MET A 165 -20.26 -17.06 -4.73
CA MET A 165 -19.87 -15.94 -3.86
C MET A 165 -20.26 -16.16 -2.38
N SER A 166 -20.90 -17.28 -2.06
CA SER A 166 -21.30 -17.63 -0.68
C SER A 166 -20.13 -18.03 0.23
N TYR A 167 -18.93 -18.21 -0.32
CA TYR A 167 -17.68 -18.32 0.42
C TYR A 167 -16.73 -17.17 0.05
N GLU A 168 -16.20 -16.49 1.07
CA GLU A 168 -15.49 -15.22 0.93
C GLU A 168 -14.16 -15.38 0.17
N LEU A 169 -14.12 -14.91 -1.08
CA LEU A 169 -12.92 -14.84 -1.92
C LEU A 169 -12.75 -13.43 -2.51
N ALA A 170 -12.13 -12.58 -1.69
CA ALA A 170 -11.51 -11.29 -1.97
C ALA A 170 -12.42 -10.12 -2.46
N PRO A 171 -12.10 -8.86 -2.08
CA PRO A 171 -13.14 -7.96 -1.63
C PRO A 171 -13.20 -6.63 -2.40
N GLN A 172 -13.20 -6.58 -3.75
CA GLN A 172 -13.42 -5.28 -4.44
C GLN A 172 -13.72 -5.28 -5.95
N PRO A 173 -14.39 -4.23 -6.50
CA PRO A 173 -14.88 -4.14 -7.87
C PRO A 173 -13.80 -3.81 -8.94
N PRO A 174 -13.85 -4.41 -10.15
CA PRO A 174 -12.85 -4.18 -11.22
C PRO A 174 -12.83 -2.77 -11.83
N SER A 175 -13.92 -2.00 -11.72
CA SER A 175 -13.99 -0.62 -12.24
C SER A 175 -13.07 0.36 -11.53
N LEU A 176 -12.57 -0.01 -10.35
CA LEU A 176 -11.71 0.83 -9.52
C LEU A 176 -10.21 0.54 -9.69
N PHE A 177 -9.79 -0.41 -10.56
CA PHE A 177 -8.40 -0.89 -10.61
C PHE A 177 -7.84 -0.98 -12.05
N HIS A 178 -6.52 -0.81 -12.19
CA HIS A 178 -5.73 -1.17 -13.37
C HIS A 178 -4.42 -1.82 -12.87
N ASP A 179 -4.03 -2.95 -13.47
CA ASP A 179 -2.86 -3.75 -13.07
C ASP A 179 -2.73 -4.02 -11.57
N GLY A 180 -3.85 -4.40 -10.95
CA GLY A 180 -3.87 -4.77 -9.53
C GLY A 180 -3.74 -3.60 -8.54
N ALA A 181 -3.75 -2.35 -9.00
CA ALA A 181 -3.75 -1.16 -8.16
C ALA A 181 -4.99 -0.29 -8.38
N MET A 182 -5.50 0.33 -7.29
CA MET A 182 -6.66 1.21 -7.33
C MET A 182 -6.33 2.44 -8.18
N ARG A 183 -7.19 2.80 -9.14
CA ARG A 183 -7.05 4.02 -9.96
C ARG A 183 -7.00 5.23 -9.03
N LYS A 184 -5.80 5.79 -8.84
CA LYS A 184 -5.59 6.99 -8.04
C LYS A 184 -6.00 8.24 -8.84
N PRO A 185 -6.61 9.25 -8.20
CA PRO A 185 -6.85 10.55 -8.82
C PRO A 185 -5.52 11.24 -9.17
N ALA A 186 -5.59 12.22 -10.07
CA ALA A 186 -4.49 12.79 -10.85
C ALA A 186 -3.26 13.27 -10.04
N LYS A 187 -2.42 12.30 -9.66
CA LYS A 187 -1.04 12.44 -9.19
C LYS A 187 -0.03 12.32 -10.35
N SER A 188 -0.52 12.21 -11.59
CA SER A 188 0.23 11.76 -12.77
C SER A 188 1.25 12.78 -13.28
N ALA A 189 1.02 14.09 -13.11
CA ALA A 189 1.97 15.11 -13.58
C ALA A 189 3.29 15.06 -12.80
N LEU A 190 3.23 14.96 -11.47
CA LEU A 190 4.43 14.81 -10.63
C LEU A 190 5.06 13.42 -10.81
N VAL A 191 4.25 12.36 -10.89
CA VAL A 191 4.75 10.97 -11.04
C VAL A 191 5.46 10.75 -12.37
N SER A 192 4.99 11.33 -13.47
CA SER A 192 5.67 11.26 -14.76
C SER A 192 7.00 12.04 -14.77
N SER A 193 7.08 13.18 -14.07
CA SER A 193 8.35 13.92 -13.89
C SER A 193 9.32 13.22 -12.95
N LEU A 194 8.82 12.57 -11.89
CA LEU A 194 9.62 11.76 -10.96
C LEU A 194 10.16 10.48 -11.60
N ALA A 195 9.45 9.90 -12.58
CA ALA A 195 9.90 8.72 -13.31
C ALA A 195 11.08 8.99 -14.27
N THR A 196 11.31 10.26 -14.63
CA THR A 196 12.47 10.70 -15.43
C THR A 196 13.66 11.17 -14.59
N ALA A 197 13.46 11.42 -13.29
CA ALA A 197 14.51 11.85 -12.38
C ALA A 197 15.39 10.65 -12.01
N SER A 198 16.66 10.68 -12.42
CA SER A 198 17.60 9.62 -12.11
C SER A 198 18.19 9.75 -10.72
N THR A 199 18.11 10.91 -10.06
CA THR A 199 18.74 11.22 -8.76
C THR A 199 17.78 11.85 -7.74
N TYR A 200 18.16 11.86 -6.45
CA TYR A 200 17.39 12.54 -5.40
C TYR A 200 17.27 14.05 -5.63
N GLU A 201 18.32 14.71 -6.14
CA GLU A 201 18.24 16.11 -6.56
C GLU A 201 17.21 16.29 -7.67
N GLY A 202 17.24 15.42 -8.69
CA GLY A 202 16.28 15.47 -9.79
C GLY A 202 14.83 15.35 -9.31
N VAL A 203 14.60 14.52 -8.28
CA VAL A 203 13.29 14.39 -7.62
C VAL A 203 12.87 15.70 -6.96
N CYS A 204 13.76 16.32 -6.18
CA CYS A 204 13.50 17.60 -5.53
C CYS A 204 13.25 18.73 -6.55
N GLN A 205 14.06 18.79 -7.62
CA GLN A 205 13.90 19.76 -8.69
C GLN A 205 12.59 19.58 -9.45
N CYS A 206 12.13 18.35 -9.68
CA CYS A 206 10.81 18.10 -10.25
C CYS A 206 9.68 18.65 -9.35
N TYR A 207 9.81 18.51 -8.04
CA TYR A 207 8.84 19.05 -7.08
C TYR A 207 8.85 20.59 -7.06
N ILE A 208 10.04 21.21 -7.07
CA ILE A 208 10.19 22.67 -7.16
C ILE A 208 9.61 23.20 -8.46
N ALA A 209 9.96 22.59 -9.61
CA ALA A 209 9.43 22.95 -10.91
C ALA A 209 7.90 22.82 -10.96
N TYR A 210 7.34 21.79 -10.32
CA TYR A 210 5.90 21.64 -10.18
C TYR A 210 5.28 22.81 -9.40
N ILE A 211 5.87 23.21 -8.27
CA ILE A 211 5.39 24.36 -7.49
C ILE A 211 5.45 25.65 -8.29
N LEU A 212 6.59 25.93 -8.93
CA LEU A 212 6.79 27.14 -9.71
C LEU A 212 5.84 27.22 -10.92
N LYS A 213 5.53 26.08 -11.53
CA LYS A 213 4.65 26.00 -12.71
C LYS A 213 3.16 26.11 -12.36
N HIS A 214 2.74 25.49 -11.26
CA HIS A 214 1.31 25.28 -10.96
C HIS A 214 0.77 26.17 -9.84
N TYR A 215 1.64 26.79 -9.05
CA TYR A 215 1.26 27.66 -7.93
C TYR A 215 1.93 29.03 -8.04
N TYR A 216 1.80 29.86 -7.01
CA TYR A 216 2.23 31.27 -7.01
C TYR A 216 3.76 31.44 -6.86
N GLY A 217 4.55 30.45 -7.32
CA GLY A 217 6.00 30.41 -7.24
C GLY A 217 6.54 30.74 -5.84
N ALA A 218 7.40 31.75 -5.76
CA ALA A 218 8.01 32.25 -4.51
C ALA A 218 7.01 32.80 -3.47
N GLY A 219 5.75 33.07 -3.86
CA GLY A 219 4.67 33.39 -2.92
C GLY A 219 4.05 32.17 -2.24
N THR A 220 4.54 30.96 -2.52
CA THR A 220 4.06 29.70 -1.92
C THR A 220 4.78 29.42 -0.62
N VAL A 221 4.04 28.99 0.40
CA VAL A 221 4.61 28.40 1.61
C VAL A 221 4.34 26.90 1.60
N THR A 222 5.41 26.12 1.60
CA THR A 222 5.35 24.65 1.73
C THR A 222 5.43 24.26 3.20
N VAL A 223 4.66 23.24 3.59
CA VAL A 223 4.65 22.75 4.98
C VAL A 223 4.86 21.24 4.97
N PHE A 224 5.83 20.75 5.75
CA PHE A 224 6.21 19.33 5.81
C PHE A 224 6.05 18.74 7.21
N ASP A 225 5.80 17.43 7.27
CA ASP A 225 5.66 16.69 8.53
C ASP A 225 6.97 16.67 9.32
N GLY A 226 6.80 16.52 10.63
CA GLY A 226 7.89 16.32 11.58
C GLY A 226 8.04 14.84 11.93
N TYR A 227 9.29 14.40 12.06
CA TYR A 227 9.59 13.00 12.40
C TYR A 227 10.43 12.86 13.69
N ARG A 228 10.84 13.97 14.31
CA ARG A 228 11.74 13.99 15.49
C ARG A 228 11.06 13.72 16.83
N THR A 229 9.74 13.78 16.88
CA THR A 229 8.99 13.68 18.15
C THR A 229 7.83 12.70 18.03
N ALA A 230 7.37 12.19 19.18
CA ALA A 230 6.24 11.29 19.22
C ALA A 230 4.99 11.99 18.66
N SER A 231 4.46 11.44 17.56
CA SER A 231 3.24 11.93 16.93
C SER A 231 2.01 11.41 17.67
N THR A 232 0.96 12.23 17.74
CA THR A 232 -0.38 11.78 18.14
C THR A 232 -0.92 10.70 17.19
N LYS A 233 -0.37 10.58 15.98
CA LYS A 233 -0.66 9.53 14.99
C LYS A 233 0.22 8.29 15.15
N ALA A 234 1.03 8.16 16.22
CA ALA A 234 1.97 7.06 16.39
C ALA A 234 1.32 5.66 16.28
N ALA A 235 0.10 5.48 16.80
CA ALA A 235 -0.61 4.20 16.68
C ALA A 235 -0.96 3.86 15.22
N GLU A 236 -1.42 4.84 14.45
CA GLU A 236 -1.72 4.67 13.02
C GLU A 236 -0.43 4.52 12.19
N GLN A 237 0.63 5.25 12.53
CA GLN A 237 1.96 5.10 11.92
C GLN A 237 2.53 3.70 12.19
N LEU A 238 2.43 3.18 13.41
CA LEU A 238 2.83 1.81 13.77
C LEU A 238 2.01 0.76 13.01
N ARG A 239 0.69 0.99 12.86
CA ARG A 239 -0.17 0.11 12.05
C ARG A 239 0.25 0.10 10.58
N ARG A 240 0.64 1.25 10.02
CA ARG A 240 1.16 1.37 8.64
C ARG A 240 2.55 0.75 8.49
N ALA A 241 3.44 0.95 9.47
CA ALA A 241 4.78 0.38 9.49
C ALA A 241 4.76 -1.16 9.50
N LYS A 242 3.77 -1.78 10.17
CA LYS A 242 3.55 -3.24 10.09
C LYS A 242 3.27 -3.78 8.68
N LYS A 243 2.91 -2.92 7.71
CA LYS A 243 2.64 -3.32 6.33
C LYS A 243 3.85 -3.24 5.41
N SER A 244 4.89 -2.50 5.80
CA SER A 244 6.12 -2.37 5.01
C SER A 244 7.27 -1.95 5.91
N THR A 245 8.29 -2.79 6.01
CA THR A 245 9.58 -2.43 6.61
C THR A 245 10.51 -1.91 5.52
N SER A 246 11.12 -0.76 5.75
CA SER A 246 12.07 -0.16 4.82
C SER A 246 13.35 0.22 5.53
N SER A 247 14.48 -0.11 4.91
CA SER A 247 15.81 0.18 5.45
C SER A 247 16.07 1.67 5.50
N ASP A 248 16.92 2.08 6.44
CA ASP A 248 17.54 3.41 6.40
C ASP A 248 18.37 3.54 5.12
N ILE A 249 18.17 4.63 4.38
CA ILE A 249 18.88 4.95 3.15
C ILE A 249 19.66 6.23 3.42
N LEU A 250 20.98 6.12 3.39
CA LEU A 250 21.89 7.25 3.38
C LEU A 250 22.13 7.64 1.92
N PHE A 251 21.73 8.85 1.55
CA PHE A 251 21.85 9.32 0.16
C PHE A 251 22.33 10.76 0.10
N ASP A 252 23.07 11.06 -0.96
CA ASP A 252 23.37 12.43 -1.37
C ASP A 252 22.51 12.84 -2.59
N GLN A 253 22.65 14.09 -3.01
CA GLN A 253 21.86 14.68 -4.09
C GLN A 253 22.07 14.00 -5.46
N ASN A 254 23.26 13.43 -5.71
CA ASN A 254 23.66 12.81 -6.96
C ASN A 254 23.31 11.31 -7.03
N MET A 255 23.01 10.68 -5.88
CA MET A 255 22.66 9.27 -5.83
C MET A 255 21.35 8.98 -6.55
N LYS A 256 21.27 7.81 -7.21
CA LYS A 256 20.06 7.37 -7.88
C LYS A 256 19.01 6.86 -6.90
N THR A 257 17.74 7.09 -7.19
CA THR A 257 16.64 6.50 -6.42
C THR A 257 16.57 4.99 -6.71
N THR A 258 16.95 4.17 -5.73
CA THR A 258 17.03 2.70 -5.87
C THR A 258 15.85 1.96 -5.26
N THR A 259 14.97 2.66 -4.54
CA THR A 259 13.83 2.08 -3.84
C THR A 259 12.50 2.63 -4.38
N THR A 260 11.42 1.87 -4.21
CA THR A 260 10.09 2.34 -4.56
C THR A 260 9.67 3.48 -3.62
N GLN A 261 8.85 4.41 -4.12
CA GLN A 261 8.31 5.50 -3.29
C GLN A 261 7.64 4.97 -2.01
N ALA A 262 6.87 3.89 -2.10
CA ALA A 262 6.17 3.32 -0.95
C ALA A 262 7.15 2.77 0.10
N ALA A 263 8.23 2.10 -0.32
CA ALA A 263 9.26 1.64 0.58
C ALA A 263 10.02 2.83 1.19
N PHE A 264 10.47 3.80 0.39
CA PHE A 264 11.18 4.97 0.90
C PHE A 264 10.35 5.70 1.98
N LEU A 265 9.08 5.99 1.68
CA LEU A 265 8.20 6.75 2.55
C LEU A 265 7.78 6.01 3.83
N ALA A 266 7.99 4.69 3.90
CA ALA A 266 7.68 3.90 5.09
C ALA A 266 8.69 4.10 6.23
N ASN A 267 9.88 4.66 5.94
CA ASN A 267 10.91 4.92 6.93
C ASN A 267 10.99 6.42 7.24
N ASN A 268 10.79 6.77 8.52
CA ASN A 268 10.76 8.15 8.99
C ASN A 268 12.11 8.87 8.84
N HIS A 269 13.25 8.19 9.01
CA HIS A 269 14.56 8.81 8.83
C HIS A 269 14.84 9.14 7.36
N ASN A 270 14.36 8.32 6.43
CA ASN A 270 14.46 8.60 4.99
C ASN A 270 13.64 9.84 4.63
N ASN A 271 12.41 9.94 5.16
CA ASN A 271 11.55 11.11 4.98
C ASN A 271 12.20 12.38 5.52
N GLU A 272 12.79 12.29 6.72
CA GLU A 272 13.48 13.41 7.35
C GLU A 272 14.67 13.90 6.51
N ARG A 273 15.56 13.00 6.06
CA ARG A 273 16.70 13.35 5.19
C ARG A 273 16.26 13.97 3.87
N LEU A 274 15.18 13.45 3.28
CA LEU A 274 14.64 14.01 2.04
C LEU A 274 14.08 15.41 2.25
N ILE A 275 13.37 15.65 3.36
CA ILE A 275 12.86 16.98 3.71
C ILE A 275 14.01 17.94 3.94
N GLU A 276 15.08 17.54 4.63
CA GLU A 276 16.25 18.38 4.85
C GLU A 276 16.89 18.82 3.52
N MET A 277 17.13 17.89 2.60
CA MET A 277 17.64 18.17 1.26
C MET A 277 16.69 19.09 0.46
N LEU A 278 15.40 18.75 0.44
CA LEU A 278 14.40 19.53 -0.28
C LEU A 278 14.24 20.94 0.30
N SER A 279 14.38 21.11 1.62
CA SER A 279 14.32 22.41 2.29
C SER A 279 15.43 23.34 1.82
N GLY A 280 16.66 22.83 1.69
CA GLY A 280 17.77 23.58 1.13
C GLY A 280 17.45 24.09 -0.28
N LEU A 281 17.02 23.18 -1.16
CA LEU A 281 16.71 23.51 -2.55
C LEU A 281 15.48 24.43 -2.71
N LEU A 282 14.46 24.29 -1.86
CA LEU A 282 13.31 25.20 -1.84
C LEU A 282 13.73 26.63 -1.46
N ASN A 283 14.58 26.76 -0.44
CA ASN A 283 15.11 28.05 -0.01
C ASN A 283 15.96 28.71 -1.11
N GLU A 284 16.80 27.94 -1.80
CA GLU A 284 17.56 28.41 -2.97
C GLU A 284 16.66 28.87 -4.11
N ALA A 285 15.52 28.20 -4.32
CA ALA A 285 14.49 28.58 -5.28
C ALA A 285 13.59 29.75 -4.80
N GLY A 286 13.83 30.30 -3.61
CA GLY A 286 13.05 31.39 -3.02
C GLY A 286 11.65 30.99 -2.55
N ILE A 287 11.38 29.68 -2.37
CA ILE A 287 10.11 29.15 -1.88
C ILE A 287 10.21 28.99 -0.36
N GLN A 288 9.28 29.58 0.37
CA GLN A 288 9.24 29.46 1.82
C GLN A 288 8.84 28.04 2.24
N MET A 289 9.49 27.54 3.29
CA MET A 289 9.20 26.23 3.86
C MET A 289 9.04 26.33 5.38
N LYS A 290 8.10 25.55 5.91
CA LYS A 290 7.94 25.31 7.34
C LYS A 290 7.88 23.80 7.59
N GLN A 291 8.41 23.36 8.73
CA GLN A 291 8.30 21.97 9.17
C GLN A 291 7.52 21.91 10.48
N ALA A 292 6.55 20.99 10.55
CA ALA A 292 5.83 20.70 11.78
C ALA A 292 6.69 19.89 12.74
N GLN A 293 6.32 19.89 14.03
CA GLN A 293 6.98 19.06 15.03
C GLN A 293 6.62 17.57 14.87
N ALA A 294 5.38 17.29 14.46
CA ALA A 294 4.88 15.96 14.17
C ALA A 294 3.94 15.99 12.96
N ASP A 295 2.72 16.51 13.11
CA ASP A 295 1.70 16.55 12.06
C ASP A 295 1.53 17.96 11.47
N THR A 296 1.38 18.04 10.16
CA THR A 296 1.28 19.30 9.43
C THR A 296 -0.06 20.02 9.52
N ASP A 297 -1.16 19.35 9.85
CA ASP A 297 -2.50 19.90 9.65
C ASP A 297 -2.68 21.24 10.40
N ALA A 298 -2.27 21.28 11.67
CA ALA A 298 -2.32 22.49 12.49
C ALA A 298 -1.39 23.60 11.98
N LEU A 299 -0.20 23.25 11.49
CA LEU A 299 0.77 24.22 10.98
C LEU A 299 0.35 24.81 9.63
N ILE A 300 -0.27 24.01 8.76
CA ILE A 300 -0.86 24.44 7.50
C ILE A 300 -1.95 25.47 7.78
N VAL A 301 -2.90 25.13 8.66
CA VAL A 301 -4.05 26.00 8.94
C VAL A 301 -3.60 27.29 9.64
N SER A 302 -2.79 27.21 10.69
CA SER A 302 -2.27 28.41 11.37
C SER A 302 -1.47 29.31 10.43
N THR A 303 -0.67 28.73 9.53
CA THR A 303 0.05 29.48 8.49
C THR A 303 -0.93 30.16 7.53
N ALA A 304 -1.94 29.45 7.04
CA ALA A 304 -2.96 30.02 6.15
C ALA A 304 -3.69 31.19 6.82
N LEU A 305 -4.14 31.02 8.07
CA LEU A 305 -4.79 32.08 8.85
C LEU A 305 -3.86 33.29 8.99
N SER A 306 -2.58 33.08 9.33
CA SER A 306 -1.63 34.19 9.49
C SER A 306 -1.38 34.97 8.18
N LEU A 307 -1.35 34.28 7.03
CA LEU A 307 -1.12 34.91 5.72
C LEU A 307 -2.29 35.81 5.29
N THR A 308 -3.50 35.53 5.75
CA THR A 308 -4.67 36.38 5.43
C THR A 308 -4.58 37.77 6.04
N ALA A 309 -3.76 37.97 7.08
CA ALA A 309 -3.51 39.28 7.67
C ALA A 309 -2.88 40.28 6.68
N SER A 310 -2.29 39.80 5.59
CA SER A 310 -1.79 40.63 4.50
C SER A 310 -2.88 41.23 3.60
N GLY A 311 -4.15 40.86 3.81
CA GLY A 311 -5.29 41.29 2.98
C GLY A 311 -5.38 40.61 1.63
N LYS A 312 -4.49 39.64 1.34
CA LYS A 312 -4.51 38.86 0.09
C LYS A 312 -5.30 37.56 0.24
N PRO A 313 -5.92 37.06 -0.84
CA PRO A 313 -6.53 35.73 -0.85
C PRO A 313 -5.49 34.65 -0.56
N VAL A 314 -5.83 33.70 0.31
CA VAL A 314 -4.98 32.56 0.66
C VAL A 314 -5.66 31.26 0.23
N VAL A 315 -4.92 30.43 -0.51
CA VAL A 315 -5.40 29.12 -0.98
C VAL A 315 -4.60 28.02 -0.30
N VAL A 316 -5.28 27.19 0.48
CA VAL A 316 -4.72 25.97 1.07
C VAL A 316 -4.88 24.82 0.08
N VAL A 317 -3.77 24.22 -0.36
CA VAL A 317 -3.79 23.08 -1.27
C VAL A 317 -3.67 21.79 -0.46
N GLY A 318 -4.70 20.95 -0.47
CA GLY A 318 -4.72 19.71 0.31
C GLY A 318 -5.90 18.81 -0.04
N THR A 319 -5.74 17.50 0.19
CA THR A 319 -6.81 16.52 -0.06
C THR A 319 -7.50 16.04 1.21
N ASP A 320 -6.94 16.36 2.37
CA ASP A 320 -7.45 15.94 3.67
C ASP A 320 -8.67 16.79 4.07
N THR A 321 -9.73 16.12 4.51
CA THR A 321 -10.95 16.77 4.97
C THR A 321 -10.75 17.47 6.31
N ASP A 322 -9.76 17.07 7.10
CA ASP A 322 -9.53 17.62 8.43
C ASP A 322 -9.01 19.07 8.34
N LEU A 323 -8.22 19.37 7.30
CA LEU A 323 -7.87 20.74 6.92
C LEU A 323 -9.12 21.59 6.65
N LEU A 324 -10.10 21.06 5.90
CA LEU A 324 -11.33 21.81 5.60
C LEU A 324 -12.13 22.09 6.87
N VAL A 325 -12.25 21.09 7.75
CA VAL A 325 -12.94 21.22 9.04
C VAL A 325 -12.31 22.31 9.89
N MET A 326 -10.97 22.31 10.00
CA MET A 326 -10.22 23.32 10.74
C MET A 326 -10.35 24.72 10.13
N LEU A 327 -10.22 24.84 8.80
CA LEU A 327 -10.37 26.12 8.10
C LEU A 327 -11.77 26.72 8.30
N VAL A 328 -12.82 25.92 8.10
CA VAL A 328 -14.21 26.38 8.27
C VAL A 328 -14.53 26.75 9.72
N THR A 329 -13.91 26.09 10.69
CA THR A 329 -14.12 26.41 12.12
C THR A 329 -13.37 27.68 12.54
N LEU A 330 -12.13 27.86 12.07
CA LEU A 330 -11.23 28.91 12.57
C LEU A 330 -11.22 30.20 11.74
N ALA A 331 -11.73 30.17 10.50
CA ALA A 331 -11.77 31.36 9.66
C ALA A 331 -12.69 32.43 10.24
N THR A 332 -12.18 33.66 10.31
CA THR A 332 -12.96 34.85 10.69
C THR A 332 -13.51 35.56 9.46
N VAL A 333 -14.54 36.39 9.66
CA VAL A 333 -15.26 37.11 8.58
C VAL A 333 -14.37 37.95 7.66
N ASN A 334 -13.20 38.38 8.14
CA ASN A 334 -12.29 39.26 7.38
C ASN A 334 -11.24 38.48 6.56
N MET A 335 -11.21 37.14 6.65
CA MET A 335 -10.17 36.32 6.03
C MET A 335 -10.60 35.82 4.65
N ASP A 336 -9.89 36.15 3.57
CA ASP A 336 -10.22 35.60 2.25
C ASP A 336 -9.53 34.24 2.03
N LEU A 337 -10.20 33.16 2.45
CA LEU A 337 -9.66 31.79 2.51
C LEU A 337 -10.34 30.82 1.56
N TYR A 338 -9.51 30.01 0.90
CA TYR A 338 -9.93 28.95 0.00
C TYR A 338 -9.19 27.65 0.31
N MET A 339 -9.83 26.53 -0.01
CA MET A 339 -9.19 25.22 -0.04
C MET A 339 -9.30 24.62 -1.45
N LEU A 340 -8.15 24.36 -2.07
CA LEU A 340 -8.06 23.64 -3.32
C LEU A 340 -7.88 22.14 -3.05
N CYS A 341 -8.93 21.37 -3.34
CA CYS A 341 -8.90 19.91 -3.26
C CYS A 341 -8.56 19.32 -4.63
N CYS A 342 -7.31 18.88 -4.80
CA CYS A 342 -6.80 18.27 -6.04
C CYS A 342 -7.25 16.80 -6.22
N LYS A 343 -8.54 16.51 -5.96
CA LYS A 343 -9.17 15.24 -6.37
C LYS A 343 -9.63 15.35 -7.83
N ASN A 344 -10.20 14.27 -8.39
CA ASN A 344 -10.82 14.29 -9.72
C ASN A 344 -12.35 14.28 -9.56
N PRO A 345 -13.08 15.37 -9.88
CA PRO A 345 -12.58 16.66 -10.38
C PRO A 345 -11.91 17.50 -9.30
N THR A 346 -11.02 18.41 -9.73
CA THR A 346 -10.40 19.38 -8.81
C THR A 346 -11.44 20.39 -8.40
N THR A 347 -11.58 20.63 -7.10
CA THR A 347 -12.61 21.51 -6.55
C THR A 347 -11.97 22.58 -5.67
N LEU A 348 -12.33 23.83 -5.92
CA LEU A 348 -11.97 24.96 -5.08
C LEU A 348 -13.16 25.28 -4.16
N TYR A 349 -12.93 25.22 -2.86
CA TYR A 349 -13.90 25.59 -1.85
C TYR A 349 -13.55 26.96 -1.29
N ARG A 350 -14.47 27.91 -1.36
CA ARG A 350 -14.37 29.15 -0.59
C ARG A 350 -14.90 28.89 0.81
N VAL A 351 -14.09 29.18 1.83
CA VAL A 351 -14.42 28.82 3.22
C VAL A 351 -15.70 29.53 3.69
N HIS A 352 -15.86 30.80 3.32
CA HIS A 352 -17.05 31.60 3.67
C HIS A 352 -18.34 31.09 3.06
N ASP A 353 -18.31 30.55 1.85
CA ASP A 353 -19.52 30.01 1.22
C ASP A 353 -20.00 28.76 1.99
N ILE A 354 -19.05 27.97 2.51
CA ILE A 354 -19.38 26.83 3.39
C ILE A 354 -19.95 27.33 4.71
N GLN A 355 -19.29 28.30 5.38
CA GLN A 355 -19.78 28.89 6.63
C GLN A 355 -21.20 29.46 6.46
N ALA A 356 -21.47 30.17 5.37
CA ALA A 356 -22.80 30.68 5.04
C ALA A 356 -23.83 29.55 4.86
N SER A 357 -23.45 28.45 4.19
CA SER A 357 -24.36 27.33 3.94
C SER A 357 -24.76 26.57 5.21
N ILE A 358 -23.87 26.45 6.20
CA ILE A 358 -24.11 25.68 7.42
C ILE A 358 -24.41 26.55 8.64
N GLY A 359 -24.29 27.87 8.51
CA GLY A 359 -24.53 28.87 9.54
C GLY A 359 -23.65 28.64 10.78
N ASP A 360 -24.21 28.89 11.96
CA ASP A 360 -23.52 28.75 13.24
C ASP A 360 -22.97 27.34 13.51
N THR A 361 -23.46 26.30 12.80
CA THR A 361 -22.88 24.95 12.91
C THR A 361 -21.39 24.92 12.54
N SER A 362 -20.93 25.85 11.70
CA SER A 362 -19.51 25.99 11.34
C SER A 362 -18.58 26.10 12.55
N LYS A 363 -19.01 26.81 13.61
CA LYS A 363 -18.24 27.03 14.85
C LYS A 363 -17.98 25.75 15.65
N TYR A 364 -18.76 24.71 15.40
CA TYR A 364 -18.75 23.47 16.18
C TYR A 364 -18.22 22.27 15.41
N LEU A 365 -17.73 22.44 14.17
CA LEU A 365 -17.26 21.31 13.37
C LEU A 365 -16.08 20.59 14.03
N MET A 366 -15.16 21.31 14.69
CA MET A 366 -14.06 20.69 15.46
C MET A 366 -14.58 19.85 16.64
N VAL A 367 -15.58 20.34 17.39
CA VAL A 367 -16.20 19.57 18.49
C VAL A 367 -16.83 18.29 17.94
N LEU A 368 -17.58 18.41 16.85
CA LEU A 368 -18.23 17.26 16.20
C LEU A 368 -17.22 16.26 15.65
N HIS A 369 -16.13 16.76 15.08
CA HIS A 369 -15.02 15.95 14.58
C HIS A 369 -14.35 15.17 15.71
N ALA A 370 -14.06 15.81 16.85
CA ALA A 370 -13.45 15.16 18.00
C ALA A 370 -14.39 14.13 18.65
N ILE A 371 -15.65 14.49 18.95
CA ILE A 371 -16.57 13.63 19.71
C ILE A 371 -17.02 12.39 18.93
N THR A 372 -17.06 12.46 17.60
CA THR A 372 -17.43 11.32 16.75
C THR A 372 -16.24 10.49 16.27
N GLY A 373 -15.02 10.91 16.63
CA GLY A 373 -13.78 10.23 16.32
C GLY A 373 -12.93 10.95 15.27
N CYS A 374 -11.66 11.09 15.62
CA CYS A 374 -10.59 11.67 14.83
C CYS A 374 -9.30 10.84 14.99
N ASP A 375 -8.18 11.28 14.44
CA ASP A 375 -6.91 10.57 14.56
C ASP A 375 -6.48 10.32 16.02
N THR A 376 -6.94 11.14 16.97
CA THR A 376 -6.61 11.04 18.40
C THR A 376 -7.75 10.52 19.27
N VAL A 377 -8.96 10.35 18.72
CA VAL A 377 -10.16 9.93 19.46
C VAL A 377 -10.85 8.81 18.68
N SER A 378 -11.06 7.67 19.33
CA SER A 378 -11.77 6.54 18.72
C SER A 378 -13.21 6.93 18.34
N ALA A 379 -13.67 6.42 17.20
CA ALA A 379 -15.05 6.60 16.79
C ALA A 379 -16.02 5.89 17.75
N LEU A 380 -17.15 6.55 18.01
CA LEU A 380 -18.24 5.98 18.79
C LEU A 380 -18.95 4.87 18.00
N TYR A 381 -19.30 3.78 18.69
CA TYR A 381 -19.92 2.62 18.05
C TYR A 381 -21.22 2.99 17.32
N ARG A 382 -21.26 2.76 16.00
CA ARG A 382 -22.39 3.08 15.10
C ARG A 382 -22.80 4.57 15.08
N GLN A 383 -21.93 5.49 15.50
CA GLN A 383 -22.16 6.92 15.35
C GLN A 383 -21.14 7.52 14.38
N GLY A 384 -21.62 8.22 13.34
CA GLY A 384 -20.77 8.85 12.34
C GLY A 384 -20.86 10.38 12.36
N LYS A 385 -19.82 11.04 11.84
CA LYS A 385 -19.72 12.51 11.68
C LYS A 385 -20.98 13.13 11.07
N ARG A 386 -21.56 12.52 10.03
CA ARG A 386 -22.80 12.99 9.39
C ARG A 386 -24.00 13.01 10.33
N LYS A 387 -24.12 12.02 11.21
CA LYS A 387 -25.25 11.92 12.15
C LYS A 387 -25.15 13.02 13.20
N ALA A 388 -23.97 13.22 13.80
CA ALA A 388 -23.73 14.31 14.74
C ALA A 388 -23.92 15.69 14.09
N PHE A 389 -23.38 15.89 12.89
CA PHE A 389 -23.63 17.12 12.13
C PHE A 389 -25.13 17.36 11.90
N SER A 390 -25.87 16.34 11.45
CA SER A 390 -27.31 16.47 11.20
C SER A 390 -28.09 16.78 12.48
N LEU A 391 -27.71 16.17 13.61
CA LEU A 391 -28.31 16.42 14.92
C LEU A 391 -28.14 17.89 15.30
N VAL A 392 -26.91 18.40 15.28
CA VAL A 392 -26.59 19.78 15.67
C VAL A 392 -27.18 20.79 14.71
N HIS A 393 -27.07 20.54 13.41
CA HIS A 393 -27.53 21.48 12.39
C HIS A 393 -29.06 21.65 12.40
N LYS A 394 -29.81 20.56 12.67
CA LYS A 394 -31.27 20.59 12.76
C LYS A 394 -31.77 21.12 14.10
N ASN A 395 -31.22 20.62 15.21
CA ASN A 395 -31.77 20.90 16.54
C ASN A 395 -31.18 22.16 17.18
N LYS A 396 -30.16 22.78 16.57
CA LYS A 396 -29.53 24.03 17.02
C LYS A 396 -29.06 23.96 18.48
N GLU A 397 -28.48 22.83 18.87
CA GLU A 397 -27.99 22.51 20.21
C GLU A 397 -26.69 23.27 20.57
N TYR A 398 -26.62 24.55 20.23
CA TYR A 398 -25.41 25.35 20.30
C TYR A 398 -25.02 25.70 21.74
N ASP A 399 -25.98 25.90 22.64
CA ASP A 399 -25.71 26.17 24.06
C ASP A 399 -24.95 25.02 24.71
N LEU A 400 -25.34 23.79 24.39
CA LEU A 400 -24.66 22.57 24.83
C LEU A 400 -23.22 22.51 24.28
N LEU A 401 -23.05 22.86 22.99
CA LEU A 401 -21.75 22.79 22.33
C LEU A 401 -20.81 23.92 22.72
N ASN A 402 -21.35 25.08 23.12
CA ASN A 402 -20.58 26.23 23.62
C ASN A 402 -19.74 25.86 24.83
N ILE A 403 -20.19 24.90 25.65
CA ILE A 403 -19.45 24.40 26.81
C ILE A 403 -18.11 23.80 26.38
N PHE A 404 -18.02 23.13 25.23
CA PHE A 404 -16.77 22.50 24.77
C PHE A 404 -15.75 23.49 24.19
N ILE A 405 -16.19 24.64 23.71
CA ILE A 405 -15.32 25.65 23.09
C ILE A 405 -15.00 26.82 24.03
N ASN A 406 -15.65 26.89 25.19
CA ASN A 406 -15.36 27.87 26.22
C ASN A 406 -14.19 27.39 27.10
N ALA A 407 -13.10 28.15 27.11
CA ALA A 407 -11.91 27.84 27.91
C ALA A 407 -12.16 27.89 29.43
N GLU A 408 -13.20 28.60 29.88
CA GLU A 408 -13.57 28.72 31.29
C GLU A 408 -14.50 27.60 31.77
N SER A 409 -14.90 26.68 30.89
CA SER A 409 -15.75 25.55 31.26
C SER A 409 -15.02 24.61 32.21
N THR A 410 -15.67 24.25 33.32
CA THR A 410 -15.16 23.26 34.26
C THR A 410 -15.24 21.85 33.69
N HIS A 411 -14.40 20.94 34.20
CA HIS A 411 -14.46 19.52 33.84
C HIS A 411 -15.85 18.91 34.04
N GLN A 412 -16.55 19.31 35.10
CA GLN A 412 -17.91 18.84 35.38
C GLN A 412 -18.91 19.30 34.31
N GLN A 413 -18.88 20.58 33.92
CA GLN A 413 -19.75 21.10 32.86
C GLN A 413 -19.50 20.38 31.53
N VAL A 414 -18.23 20.14 31.18
CA VAL A 414 -17.87 19.40 29.95
C VAL A 414 -18.38 17.95 30.02
N GLN A 415 -18.27 17.29 31.18
CA GLN A 415 -18.79 15.94 31.39
C GLN A 415 -20.31 15.88 31.22
N GLU A 416 -21.05 16.77 31.89
CA GLU A 416 -22.51 16.84 31.82
C GLU A 416 -22.98 17.17 30.39
N ALA A 417 -22.29 18.09 29.71
CA ALA A 417 -22.57 18.44 28.33
C ALA A 417 -22.31 17.25 27.38
N GLY A 418 -21.21 16.53 27.61
CA GLY A 418 -20.84 15.31 26.88
C GLY A 418 -21.88 14.21 27.04
N GLU A 419 -22.29 13.93 28.26
CA GLU A 419 -23.31 12.93 28.57
C GLU A 419 -24.64 13.26 27.89
N SER A 420 -25.11 14.51 28.02
CA SER A 420 -26.33 14.99 27.37
C SER A 420 -26.25 14.88 25.85
N PHE A 421 -25.13 15.30 25.25
CA PHE A 421 -24.93 15.19 23.80
C PHE A 421 -24.95 13.74 23.32
N LEU A 422 -24.27 12.85 24.05
CA LEU A 422 -24.22 11.42 23.70
C LEU A 422 -25.59 10.77 23.81
N LEU A 423 -26.37 11.05 24.85
CA LEU A 423 -27.75 10.55 24.96
C LEU A 423 -28.59 10.96 23.74
N LYS A 424 -28.51 12.23 23.32
CA LYS A 424 -29.18 12.70 22.09
C LYS A 424 -28.67 11.99 20.85
N LEU A 425 -27.35 11.79 20.72
CA LEU A 425 -26.74 11.11 19.58
C LEU A 425 -27.19 9.65 19.46
N TYR A 426 -27.35 8.95 20.58
CA TYR A 426 -27.85 7.57 20.62
C TYR A 426 -29.39 7.47 20.55
N GLY A 427 -30.12 8.59 20.57
CA GLY A 427 -31.59 8.60 20.55
C GLY A 427 -32.21 8.21 21.89
N ALA A 428 -31.50 8.46 22.99
CA ALA A 428 -31.84 8.10 24.37
C ALA A 428 -32.10 9.35 25.23
N SER A 429 -32.66 10.40 24.65
CA SER A 429 -32.88 11.69 25.33
C SER A 429 -33.81 11.63 26.54
N SER A 430 -34.56 10.54 26.72
CA SER A 430 -35.42 10.29 27.88
C SER A 430 -34.69 9.68 29.08
N CYS A 431 -33.46 9.19 28.92
CA CYS A 431 -32.67 8.65 30.02
C CYS A 431 -32.02 9.79 30.81
N ALA A 432 -31.89 9.62 32.12
CA ALA A 432 -31.23 10.56 33.01
C ALA A 432 -29.70 10.51 32.88
N SER A 433 -29.14 9.35 32.52
CA SER A 433 -27.69 9.16 32.35
C SER A 433 -27.34 8.12 31.29
N LEU A 434 -26.09 8.14 30.84
CA LEU A 434 -25.52 7.10 29.98
C LEU A 434 -25.48 5.74 30.67
N ASP A 435 -25.31 5.70 31.99
CA ASP A 435 -25.31 4.45 32.76
C ASP A 435 -26.70 3.82 32.79
N GLU A 436 -27.75 4.63 32.98
CA GLU A 436 -29.13 4.17 32.84
C GLU A 436 -29.38 3.64 31.42
N PHE A 437 -28.96 4.38 30.40
CA PHE A 437 -29.12 3.95 29.01
C PHE A 437 -28.36 2.64 28.72
N ARG A 438 -27.13 2.49 29.22
CA ARG A 438 -26.33 1.26 29.10
C ARG A 438 -27.04 0.07 29.74
N TYR A 439 -27.60 0.24 30.93
CA TYR A 439 -28.35 -0.80 31.62
C TYR A 439 -29.59 -1.24 30.81
N ILE A 440 -30.37 -0.28 30.31
CA ILE A 440 -31.53 -0.55 29.45
C ILE A 440 -31.11 -1.28 28.16
N ALA A 441 -30.04 -0.81 27.51
CA ALA A 441 -29.53 -1.42 26.28
C ALA A 441 -29.02 -2.84 26.51
N TYR A 442 -28.33 -3.09 27.63
CA TYR A 442 -27.86 -4.41 28.03
C TYR A 442 -29.01 -5.38 28.25
N ASN A 443 -30.01 -5.01 29.07
CA ASN A 443 -31.18 -5.86 29.31
C ASN A 443 -31.93 -6.20 28.02
N LYS A 444 -32.07 -5.21 27.13
CA LYS A 444 -32.70 -5.43 25.81
C LYS A 444 -31.90 -6.38 24.93
N ALA A 445 -30.57 -6.35 24.99
CA ALA A 445 -29.71 -7.27 24.24
C ALA A 445 -29.80 -8.69 24.78
N VAL A 446 -29.75 -8.86 26.11
CA VAL A 446 -29.85 -10.17 26.78
C VAL A 446 -31.22 -10.80 26.57
N SER A 447 -32.31 -10.02 26.61
CA SER A 447 -33.68 -10.53 26.37
C SER A 447 -33.95 -11.03 24.94
N LYS A 448 -33.02 -10.79 24.01
CA LYS A 448 -33.10 -11.22 22.60
C LYS A 448 -32.22 -12.43 22.29
N MET A 449 -31.37 -12.85 23.22
CA MET A 449 -30.68 -14.14 23.19
C MET A 449 -31.61 -15.19 23.79
#